data_AF-A0AAX4NIR7-F1
#
_entry.id   AF-A0AAX4NIR7-F1
#
_cell.length_a   1.000
_cell.length_b   1.000
_cell.length_c   1.000
_cell.angle_alpha   90.00
_cell.angle_beta   90.00
_cell.angle_gamma   90.00
#
_symmetry.space_group_name_H-M   'P 1'
#
loop_
_entity.id
_entity.type
_entity.pdbx_description
1 polymer ?
#
loop_
_entity_poly.entity_id
_entity_poly.type
_entity_poly.pdbx_seq_one_letter_code
_entity_poly.pdbx_strand_id
1 'polypeptide(L)'
;MEGSGPTKNQLMFLKKLRESSVEREEALKKFLKEYKKGDVEELSVKETSQLIDELKKIKVQGEAAEIEAFATGKQITFLTRLQDSDERIKATEDYLIEKGKGSVNLLSLSEASELIDILTKLKGTDSGGSEGNAATKKQISFIRNLQKNDKGLVKTAKYLKEVRKGSIEELTSREASSLIDRLKSQ
;
A
#
# COMPACT_ATOMS: atom_id res chain seq x y z
N MET A 1 17.92 -25.56 -6.59
CA MET A 1 17.47 -24.27 -7.14
C MET A 1 17.72 -23.23 -6.09
N GLU A 2 18.52 -22.25 -6.47
CA GLU A 2 19.25 -21.31 -5.62
C GLU A 2 18.30 -20.49 -4.73
N GLY A 3 18.61 -20.44 -3.44
CA GLY A 3 18.01 -19.48 -2.54
C GLY A 3 18.36 -18.09 -3.03
N SER A 4 17.38 -17.38 -3.55
CA SER A 4 17.52 -16.02 -4.05
C SER A 4 18.17 -15.15 -2.97
N GLY A 5 19.36 -14.64 -3.28
CA GLY A 5 20.09 -13.71 -2.43
C GLY A 5 19.32 -12.41 -2.18
N PRO A 6 19.92 -11.44 -1.49
CA PRO A 6 19.23 -10.22 -1.13
C PRO A 6 18.80 -9.47 -2.39
N THR A 7 17.63 -8.86 -2.34
CA THR A 7 17.23 -7.96 -3.42
C THR A 7 18.15 -6.74 -3.45
N LYS A 8 18.34 -6.14 -4.63
CA LYS A 8 19.10 -4.89 -4.79
C LYS A 8 18.64 -3.81 -3.80
N ASN A 9 17.34 -3.76 -3.50
CA ASN A 9 16.76 -2.84 -2.53
C ASN A 9 17.25 -3.12 -1.10
N GLN A 10 17.28 -4.40 -0.68
CA GLN A 10 17.75 -4.75 0.65
C GLN A 10 19.24 -4.44 0.84
N LEU A 11 20.08 -4.68 -0.17
CA LEU A 11 21.51 -4.31 -0.12
C LEU A 11 21.68 -2.79 0.01
N MET A 12 20.91 -2.01 -0.76
CA MET A 12 20.96 -0.55 -0.68
C MET A 12 20.48 -0.04 0.70
N PHE A 13 19.46 -0.67 1.29
CA PHE A 13 19.01 -0.35 2.66
C PHE A 13 20.09 -0.63 3.70
N LEU A 14 20.73 -1.80 3.62
CA LEU A 14 21.83 -2.14 4.52
C LEU A 14 22.98 -1.16 4.41
N LYS A 15 23.36 -0.78 3.17
CA LYS A 15 24.42 0.21 2.92
C LYS A 15 24.12 1.56 3.58
N LYS A 16 22.88 2.05 3.49
CA LYS A 16 22.52 3.31 4.14
C LYS A 16 22.47 3.22 5.66
N LEU A 17 21.94 2.12 6.20
CA LEU A 17 21.85 1.92 7.66
C LEU A 17 23.22 1.79 8.31
N ARG A 18 24.20 1.18 7.64
CA ARG A 18 25.57 1.07 8.16
C ARG A 18 26.36 2.38 8.05
N GLU A 19 26.12 3.18 7.01
CA GLU A 19 26.80 4.46 6.82
C GLU A 19 26.36 5.51 7.85
N SER A 20 25.16 5.37 8.41
CA SER A 20 24.63 6.31 9.40
C SER A 20 25.10 6.06 10.84
N SER A 21 25.73 4.92 11.16
CA SER A 21 26.20 4.64 12.53
C SER A 21 27.18 3.48 12.64
N VAL A 22 28.19 3.68 13.48
CA VAL A 22 29.18 2.66 13.84
C VAL A 22 28.52 1.50 14.60
N GLU A 23 27.55 1.78 15.47
CA GLU A 23 26.78 0.78 16.21
C GLU A 23 25.99 -0.15 15.29
N ARG A 24 25.47 0.37 14.17
CA ARG A 24 24.79 -0.44 13.14
C ARG A 24 25.76 -1.30 12.34
N GLU A 25 26.95 -0.80 12.03
CA GLU A 25 28.02 -1.59 11.41
C GLU A 25 28.45 -2.76 12.32
N GLU A 26 28.56 -2.52 13.62
CA GLU A 26 28.89 -3.57 14.60
C GLU A 26 27.78 -4.63 14.72
N ALA A 27 26.52 -4.21 14.76
CA ALA A 27 25.38 -5.12 14.79
C ALA A 27 25.30 -5.97 13.51
N LEU A 28 25.60 -5.38 12.35
CA LEU A 28 25.69 -6.11 11.08
C LEU A 28 26.78 -7.19 11.13
N LYS A 29 27.98 -6.86 11.61
CA LYS A 29 29.07 -7.84 11.76
C LYS A 29 28.69 -8.97 12.71
N LYS A 30 27.99 -8.65 13.81
CA LYS A 30 27.50 -9.65 14.76
C LYS A 30 26.48 -10.58 14.11
N PHE A 31 25.53 -10.03 13.36
CA PHE A 31 24.52 -10.80 12.64
C PHE A 31 25.15 -11.74 11.61
N LEU A 32 26.05 -11.24 10.76
CA LEU A 32 26.74 -12.08 9.77
C LEU A 32 27.49 -13.24 10.44
N LYS A 33 28.14 -12.99 11.59
CA LYS A 33 28.84 -14.03 12.35
C LYS A 33 27.89 -15.07 12.94
N GLU A 34 26.74 -14.67 13.47
CA GLU A 34 25.71 -15.56 14.03
C GLU A 34 25.13 -16.49 12.96
N TYR A 35 24.89 -15.96 11.77
CA TYR A 35 24.37 -16.71 10.62
C TYR A 35 25.46 -17.39 9.77
N LYS A 36 26.73 -17.32 10.20
CA LYS A 36 27.90 -17.89 9.51
C LYS A 36 28.02 -17.45 8.05
N LYS A 37 27.81 -16.15 7.79
CA LYS A 37 27.91 -15.52 6.47
C LYS A 37 29.17 -14.65 6.39
N GLY A 38 29.81 -14.66 5.23
CA GLY A 38 30.98 -13.82 4.95
C GLY A 38 30.60 -12.39 4.60
N ASP A 39 29.48 -12.21 3.90
CA ASP A 39 28.99 -10.92 3.44
C ASP A 39 27.47 -10.84 3.38
N VAL A 40 26.93 -9.63 3.28
CA VAL A 40 25.50 -9.37 3.13
C VAL A 40 24.92 -9.99 1.88
N GLU A 41 25.70 -10.16 0.81
CA GLU A 41 25.28 -10.79 -0.44
C GLU A 41 24.99 -12.30 -0.29
N GLU A 42 25.53 -12.93 0.75
CA GLU A 42 25.29 -14.34 1.07
C GLU A 42 24.01 -14.57 1.89
N LEU A 43 23.33 -13.48 2.31
CA LEU A 43 22.06 -13.56 3.04
C LEU A 43 20.92 -13.89 2.08
N SER A 44 19.96 -14.70 2.54
CA SER A 44 18.68 -14.83 1.85
C SER A 44 17.84 -13.56 2.05
N VAL A 45 16.88 -13.33 1.15
CA VAL A 45 15.89 -12.24 1.29
C VAL A 45 15.29 -12.17 2.69
N LYS A 46 15.00 -13.30 3.34
CA LYS A 46 14.42 -13.32 4.69
C LYS A 46 15.41 -12.84 5.74
N GLU A 47 16.65 -13.34 5.70
CA GLU A 47 17.72 -12.96 6.61
C GLU A 47 18.10 -11.48 6.44
N THR A 48 18.12 -10.97 5.20
CA THR A 48 18.38 -9.55 4.95
C THR A 48 17.28 -8.65 5.51
N SER A 49 16.01 -9.06 5.37
CA SER A 49 14.89 -8.33 6.01
C SER A 49 14.99 -8.31 7.53
N GLN A 50 15.35 -9.45 8.14
CA GLN A 50 15.55 -9.53 9.59
C GLN A 50 16.68 -8.61 10.06
N LEU A 51 17.83 -8.64 9.36
CA LEU A 51 18.95 -7.75 9.65
C LEU A 51 18.53 -6.28 9.55
N ILE A 52 17.83 -5.88 8.49
CA ILE A 52 17.32 -4.51 8.33
C ILE A 52 16.46 -4.11 9.54
N ASP A 53 15.55 -4.98 9.99
CA ASP A 53 14.67 -4.69 11.12
C ASP A 53 15.42 -4.60 12.46
N GLU A 54 16.51 -5.36 12.63
CA GLU A 54 17.39 -5.23 13.80
C GLU A 54 18.19 -3.94 13.78
N LEU A 55 18.78 -3.57 12.64
CA LEU A 55 19.53 -2.33 12.50
C LEU A 55 18.66 -1.09 12.72
N LYS A 56 17.37 -1.14 12.33
CA LYS A 56 16.38 -0.09 12.60
C LYS A 56 16.08 0.11 14.08
N LYS A 57 16.24 -0.91 14.92
CA LYS A 57 15.98 -0.80 16.37
C LYS A 57 17.08 -0.05 17.10
N ILE A 58 18.26 0.06 16.49
CA ILE A 58 19.40 0.79 17.06
C ILE A 58 19.13 2.29 16.91
N LYS A 59 18.88 2.96 18.02
CA LYS A 59 18.72 4.42 18.09
C LYS A 59 20.10 5.05 18.30
N VAL A 60 20.55 5.87 17.35
CA VAL A 60 21.84 6.55 17.42
C VAL A 60 21.61 7.93 18.03
N GLN A 61 22.41 8.33 19.02
CA GLN A 61 22.28 9.66 19.63
C GLN A 61 22.64 10.74 18.60
N GLY A 62 21.73 11.69 18.38
CA GLY A 62 21.89 12.75 17.37
C GLY A 62 21.21 12.43 16.03
N GLU A 63 20.72 11.22 15.83
CA GLU A 63 19.74 10.93 14.79
C GLU A 63 18.42 11.56 15.22
N ALA A 64 17.94 12.57 14.48
CA ALA A 64 16.57 13.02 14.65
C ALA A 64 15.65 11.79 14.61
N ALA A 65 14.60 11.79 15.43
CA ALA A 65 13.60 10.71 15.46
C ALA A 65 12.92 10.43 14.10
N GLU A 66 13.30 11.19 13.08
CA GLU A 66 13.00 11.08 11.65
C GLU A 66 13.94 10.12 10.91
N ILE A 67 14.21 8.92 11.44
CA ILE A 67 14.28 7.79 10.49
C ILE A 67 12.84 7.57 10.05
N GLU A 68 12.37 8.45 9.18
CA GLU A 68 11.07 8.39 8.54
C GLU A 68 10.94 6.97 8.02
N ALA A 69 10.11 6.19 8.72
CA ALA A 69 10.08 4.75 8.50
C ALA A 69 9.75 4.52 7.03
N PHE A 70 10.61 3.81 6.30
CA PHE A 70 10.48 3.68 4.86
C PHE A 70 9.16 3.03 4.46
N ALA A 71 8.70 3.35 3.25
CA ALA A 71 7.55 2.73 2.64
C ALA A 71 7.61 1.20 2.76
N THR A 72 6.54 0.61 3.29
CA THR A 72 6.47 -0.84 3.46
C THR A 72 6.44 -1.55 2.11
N GLY A 73 6.88 -2.81 2.04
CA GLY A 73 6.80 -3.60 0.80
C GLY A 73 5.38 -3.68 0.22
N LYS A 74 4.34 -3.58 1.07
CA LYS A 74 2.94 -3.47 0.62
C LYS A 74 2.66 -2.16 -0.11
N GLN A 75 3.12 -1.02 0.42
CA GLN A 75 2.97 0.29 -0.22
C GLN A 75 3.74 0.35 -1.53
N ILE A 76 4.97 -0.19 -1.59
CA ILE A 76 5.73 -0.28 -2.84
C ILE A 76 4.98 -1.10 -3.88
N THR A 77 4.50 -2.30 -3.50
CA THR A 77 3.72 -3.14 -4.42
C THR A 77 2.46 -2.42 -4.92
N PHE A 78 1.82 -1.64 -4.06
CA PHE A 78 0.64 -0.88 -4.43
C PHE A 78 0.97 0.29 -5.36
N LEU A 79 2.03 1.05 -5.08
CA LEU A 79 2.55 2.11 -5.95
C LEU A 79 2.92 1.60 -7.34
N THR A 80 3.54 0.42 -7.44
CA THR A 80 3.84 -0.22 -8.73
C THR A 80 2.56 -0.56 -9.50
N ARG A 81 1.50 -1.00 -8.81
CA ARG A 81 0.21 -1.31 -9.43
C ARG A 81 -0.57 -0.06 -9.88
N LEU A 82 -0.39 1.06 -9.18
CA LEU A 82 -1.06 2.33 -9.51
C LEU A 82 -0.44 3.05 -10.72
N GLN A 83 0.74 2.62 -11.16
CA GLN A 83 1.44 3.14 -12.34
C GLN A 83 1.05 2.38 -13.61
N ASP A 84 -0.25 2.16 -13.80
CA ASP A 84 -0.84 1.47 -14.95
C ASP A 84 -1.22 2.39 -16.12
N SER A 85 -0.91 3.69 -16.04
CA SER A 85 -1.08 4.65 -17.14
C SER A 85 0.09 5.64 -17.23
N ASP A 86 0.36 6.14 -18.44
CA ASP A 86 1.44 7.11 -18.70
C ASP A 86 1.33 8.36 -17.82
N GLU A 87 0.11 8.83 -17.56
CA GLU A 87 -0.16 9.96 -16.67
C GLU A 87 0.28 9.69 -15.22
N ARG A 88 0.06 8.48 -14.70
CA ARG A 88 0.42 8.09 -13.33
C ARG A 88 1.88 7.70 -13.19
N ILE A 89 2.47 7.16 -14.25
CA ILE A 89 3.92 6.97 -14.34
C ILE A 89 4.59 8.35 -14.27
N LYS A 90 4.17 9.29 -15.12
CA LYS A 90 4.70 10.65 -15.14
C LYS A 90 4.54 11.38 -13.80
N ALA A 91 3.36 11.27 -13.17
CA ALA A 91 3.15 11.86 -11.84
C ALA A 91 4.04 11.27 -10.75
N THR A 92 4.37 9.97 -10.85
CA THR A 92 5.34 9.32 -9.97
C THR A 92 6.75 9.86 -10.19
N GLU A 93 7.16 10.00 -11.46
CA GLU A 93 8.47 10.56 -11.82
C GLU A 93 8.61 12.01 -11.35
N ASP A 94 7.60 12.84 -11.60
CA ASP A 94 7.58 14.26 -11.19
C ASP A 94 7.68 14.37 -9.66
N TYR A 95 6.92 13.56 -8.90
CA TYR A 95 6.98 13.54 -7.44
C TYR A 95 8.35 13.07 -6.93
N LEU A 96 8.93 12.04 -7.54
CA LEU A 96 10.25 11.53 -7.17
C LEU A 96 11.34 12.58 -7.43
N ILE A 97 11.28 13.30 -8.56
CA ILE A 97 12.21 14.39 -8.87
C ILE A 97 12.06 15.52 -7.85
N GLU A 98 10.83 15.93 -7.52
CA GLU A 98 10.56 16.97 -6.51
C GLU A 98 11.17 16.61 -5.14
N LYS A 99 11.06 15.35 -4.72
CA LYS A 99 11.62 14.86 -3.45
C LYS A 99 13.11 14.49 -3.55
N GLY A 100 13.75 14.64 -4.70
CA GLY A 100 15.16 14.29 -4.91
C GLY A 100 15.45 12.78 -4.83
N LYS A 101 14.49 11.94 -5.22
CA LYS A 101 14.52 10.49 -5.08
C LYS A 101 14.57 9.81 -6.44
N GLY A 102 15.37 8.75 -6.56
CA GLY A 102 15.49 7.98 -7.80
C GLY A 102 14.51 6.82 -7.95
N SER A 103 13.70 6.51 -6.92
CA SER A 103 12.80 5.36 -6.93
C SER A 103 11.75 5.46 -5.83
N VAL A 104 10.56 4.90 -6.08
CA VAL A 104 9.51 4.72 -5.06
C VAL A 104 9.99 3.94 -3.83
N ASN A 105 11.01 3.09 -3.99
CA ASN A 105 11.63 2.34 -2.89
C ASN A 105 12.40 3.21 -1.89
N LEU A 106 12.70 4.45 -2.26
CA LEU A 106 13.38 5.43 -1.43
C LEU A 106 12.42 6.35 -0.69
N LEU A 107 11.11 6.15 -0.89
CA LEU A 107 10.08 6.93 -0.21
C LEU A 107 9.98 6.53 1.26
N SER A 108 9.73 7.51 2.10
CA SER A 108 9.25 7.28 3.46
C SER A 108 7.81 6.80 3.46
N LEU A 109 7.31 6.36 4.62
CA LEU A 109 5.92 5.97 4.82
C LEU A 109 4.96 7.12 4.51
N SER A 110 5.30 8.33 4.94
CA SER A 110 4.55 9.57 4.70
C SER A 110 4.49 9.86 3.21
N GLU A 111 5.64 9.94 2.54
CA GLU A 111 5.70 10.23 1.10
C GLU A 111 5.08 9.13 0.25
N ALA A 112 5.25 7.86 0.60
CA ALA A 112 4.59 6.78 -0.12
C ALA A 112 3.07 6.85 0.03
N SER A 113 2.57 7.24 1.19
CA SER A 113 1.13 7.46 1.40
C SER A 113 0.63 8.66 0.59
N GLU A 114 1.39 9.76 0.59
CA GLU A 114 1.08 10.95 -0.19
C GLU A 114 1.07 10.64 -1.70
N LEU A 115 2.08 9.93 -2.20
CA LEU A 115 2.13 9.53 -3.60
C LEU A 115 0.97 8.57 -3.95
N ILE A 116 0.63 7.62 -3.07
CA ILE A 116 -0.55 6.77 -3.26
C ILE A 116 -1.81 7.64 -3.42
N ASP A 117 -2.00 8.64 -2.57
CA ASP A 117 -3.16 9.53 -2.65
C ASP A 117 -3.19 10.34 -3.95
N ILE A 118 -2.03 10.84 -4.41
CA ILE A 118 -1.90 11.56 -5.69
C ILE A 118 -2.30 10.63 -6.85
N LEU A 119 -1.70 9.45 -6.93
CA LEU A 119 -1.95 8.51 -8.03
C LEU A 119 -3.39 8.00 -8.03
N THR A 120 -3.99 7.83 -6.85
CA THR A 120 -5.38 7.38 -6.75
C THR A 120 -6.37 8.48 -7.16
N LYS A 121 -6.04 9.76 -6.94
CA LYS A 121 -6.83 10.89 -7.44
C LYS A 121 -6.73 11.03 -8.95
N LEU A 122 -5.54 10.84 -9.53
CA LEU A 122 -5.31 10.92 -10.98
C LEU A 122 -6.02 9.82 -11.77
N LYS A 123 -6.25 8.66 -11.17
CA LYS A 123 -7.10 7.62 -11.76
C LYS A 123 -8.55 8.07 -12.00
N GLY A 124 -8.93 9.23 -11.48
CA GLY A 124 -10.30 9.72 -11.50
C GLY A 124 -11.14 8.92 -10.50
N THR A 125 -11.08 9.30 -9.23
CA THR A 125 -12.02 8.81 -8.20
C THR A 125 -11.99 7.30 -7.92
N ASP A 126 -10.81 6.72 -7.69
CA ASP A 126 -10.72 5.29 -7.37
C ASP A 126 -10.11 4.99 -5.97
N SER A 127 -10.19 5.96 -5.05
CA SER A 127 -9.97 5.72 -3.63
C SER A 127 -11.16 4.95 -3.06
N GLY A 128 -11.17 3.64 -3.29
CA GLY A 128 -12.02 2.69 -2.59
C GLY A 128 -13.39 2.44 -3.22
N GLY A 129 -13.44 1.72 -4.34
CA GLY A 129 -14.69 1.07 -4.73
C GLY A 129 -14.78 0.63 -6.17
N SER A 130 -14.09 -0.46 -6.55
CA SER A 130 -14.47 -1.40 -7.62
C SER A 130 -15.53 -0.88 -8.62
N GLU A 131 -15.16 0.08 -9.48
CA GLU A 131 -16.12 0.73 -10.38
C GLU A 131 -16.57 -0.13 -11.56
N GLY A 132 -15.97 -1.30 -11.77
CA GLY A 132 -16.40 -2.26 -12.78
C GLY A 132 -16.93 -3.59 -12.24
N ASN A 133 -16.80 -3.84 -10.93
CA ASN A 133 -17.16 -5.14 -10.38
C ASN A 133 -18.61 -5.12 -9.88
N ALA A 134 -19.34 -6.17 -10.24
CA ALA A 134 -20.65 -6.46 -9.67
C ALA A 134 -20.59 -6.42 -8.14
N ALA A 135 -21.67 -5.96 -7.52
CA ALA A 135 -21.81 -5.91 -6.09
C ALA A 135 -21.49 -7.28 -5.46
N THR A 136 -20.73 -7.25 -4.37
CA THR A 136 -20.35 -8.48 -3.67
C THR A 136 -21.58 -9.15 -3.05
N LYS A 137 -21.55 -10.48 -2.89
CA LYS A 137 -22.62 -11.23 -2.21
C LYS A 137 -22.95 -10.67 -0.82
N LYS A 138 -21.94 -10.13 -0.12
CA LYS A 138 -22.11 -9.50 1.19
C LYS A 138 -22.91 -8.20 1.11
N GLN A 139 -22.62 -7.33 0.13
CA GLN A 139 -23.37 -6.10 -0.09
C GLN A 139 -24.82 -6.39 -0.48
N ILE A 140 -25.07 -7.33 -1.40
CA ILE A 140 -26.43 -7.75 -1.79
C ILE A 140 -27.22 -8.28 -0.59
N SER A 141 -26.61 -9.17 0.20
CA SER A 141 -27.24 -9.69 1.43
C SER A 141 -27.57 -8.59 2.43
N PHE A 142 -26.68 -7.61 2.56
CA PHE A 142 -26.90 -6.48 3.45
C PHE A 142 -28.04 -5.56 2.99
N ILE A 143 -28.11 -5.25 1.69
CA ILE A 143 -29.22 -4.50 1.10
C ILE A 143 -30.56 -5.22 1.35
N ARG A 144 -30.62 -6.53 1.10
CA ARG A 144 -31.83 -7.33 1.38
C ARG A 144 -32.25 -7.27 2.84
N ASN A 145 -31.29 -7.25 3.77
CA ASN A 145 -31.58 -7.11 5.19
C ASN A 145 -32.14 -5.72 5.55
N LEU A 146 -31.70 -4.67 4.87
CA LEU A 146 -32.21 -3.31 5.07
C LEU A 146 -33.57 -3.08 4.39
N GLN A 147 -33.92 -3.89 3.39
CA GLN A 147 -35.22 -3.88 2.71
C GLN A 147 -36.34 -4.59 3.49
N LYS A 148 -36.12 -5.00 4.75
CA LYS A 148 -37.14 -5.70 5.56
C LYS A 148 -38.35 -4.85 5.95
N ASN A 149 -38.32 -3.55 5.72
CA ASN A 149 -39.43 -2.63 5.96
C ASN A 149 -39.88 -1.92 4.66
N ASP A 150 -41.15 -1.49 4.62
CA ASP A 150 -41.73 -0.87 3.41
C ASP A 150 -40.97 0.38 2.95
N LYS A 151 -40.42 1.15 3.90
CA LYS A 151 -39.60 2.34 3.59
C LYS A 151 -38.30 1.97 2.86
N GLY A 152 -37.67 0.86 3.23
CA GLY A 152 -36.46 0.33 2.61
C GLY A 152 -36.73 -0.16 1.20
N LEU A 153 -37.86 -0.86 0.98
CA LEU A 153 -38.28 -1.29 -0.36
C LEU A 153 -38.50 -0.11 -1.31
N VAL A 154 -39.21 0.92 -0.88
CA VAL A 154 -39.48 2.12 -1.69
C VAL A 154 -38.20 2.89 -2.02
N LYS A 155 -37.30 3.07 -1.04
CA LYS A 155 -36.00 3.72 -1.27
C LYS A 155 -35.13 2.96 -2.27
N THR A 156 -35.06 1.62 -2.16
CA THR A 156 -34.31 0.81 -3.11
C THR A 156 -34.90 0.89 -4.51
N ALA A 157 -36.22 0.78 -4.66
CA ALA A 157 -36.88 0.90 -5.96
C ALA A 157 -36.63 2.28 -6.61
N LYS A 158 -36.63 3.36 -5.82
CA LYS A 158 -36.30 4.70 -6.31
C LYS A 158 -34.85 4.77 -6.79
N TYR A 159 -33.91 4.26 -5.99
CA TYR A 159 -32.49 4.27 -6.35
C TYR A 159 -32.20 3.44 -7.62
N LEU A 160 -32.79 2.25 -7.75
CA LEU A 160 -32.65 1.41 -8.94
C LEU A 160 -33.13 2.11 -10.21
N LYS A 161 -34.21 2.90 -10.13
CA LYS A 161 -34.67 3.74 -11.23
C LYS A 161 -33.69 4.87 -11.55
N GLU A 162 -33.10 5.52 -10.53
CA GLU A 162 -32.08 6.57 -10.70
C GLU A 162 -30.86 6.05 -11.47
N VAL A 163 -30.41 4.82 -11.17
CA VAL A 163 -29.25 4.18 -11.82
C VAL A 163 -29.60 3.31 -13.04
N ARG A 164 -30.87 3.29 -13.47
CA ARG A 164 -31.39 2.51 -14.61
C ARG A 164 -31.08 1.00 -14.54
N LYS A 165 -31.26 0.39 -13.35
CA LYS A 165 -31.07 -1.05 -13.11
C LYS A 165 -32.40 -1.72 -12.78
N GLY A 166 -32.56 -2.97 -13.22
CA GLY A 166 -33.76 -3.76 -12.95
C GLY A 166 -33.79 -4.37 -11.55
N SER A 167 -32.60 -4.67 -11.01
CA SER A 167 -32.46 -5.43 -9.78
C SER A 167 -31.21 -5.03 -9.00
N ILE A 168 -31.16 -5.38 -7.71
CA ILE A 168 -29.98 -5.08 -6.86
C ILE A 168 -28.76 -5.89 -7.30
N GLU A 169 -28.97 -7.02 -7.97
CA GLU A 169 -27.95 -7.91 -8.52
C GLU A 169 -27.18 -7.28 -9.69
N GLU A 170 -27.78 -6.30 -10.37
CA GLU A 170 -27.15 -5.56 -11.47
C GLU A 170 -26.34 -4.34 -11.00
N LEU A 171 -26.31 -4.08 -9.69
CA LEU A 171 -25.54 -3.00 -9.10
C LEU A 171 -24.05 -3.33 -9.15
N THR A 172 -23.25 -2.30 -9.41
CA THR A 172 -21.82 -2.30 -9.13
C THR A 172 -21.58 -2.24 -7.62
N SER A 173 -20.38 -2.59 -7.18
CA SER A 173 -19.97 -2.46 -5.78
C SER A 173 -20.11 -1.03 -5.25
N ARG A 174 -19.89 -0.02 -6.10
CA ARG A 174 -20.04 1.41 -5.75
C ARG A 174 -21.50 1.78 -5.54
N GLU A 175 -22.36 1.42 -6.50
CA GLU A 175 -23.81 1.69 -6.40
C GLU A 175 -24.43 0.95 -5.21
N ALA A 176 -24.01 -0.29 -4.94
CA ALA A 176 -24.46 -1.05 -3.79
C ALA A 176 -24.05 -0.38 -2.46
N SER A 177 -22.83 0.14 -2.36
CA SER A 177 -22.38 0.87 -1.16
C SER A 177 -23.17 2.16 -0.97
N SER A 178 -23.40 2.93 -2.04
CA SER A 178 -24.20 4.16 -1.99
C SER A 178 -25.66 3.88 -1.58
N LEU A 179 -26.25 2.80 -2.08
CA LEU A 179 -27.58 2.36 -1.66
C LEU A 179 -27.60 1.97 -0.17
N ILE A 180 -26.58 1.25 0.31
CA ILE A 180 -26.47 0.87 1.72
C ILE A 180 -26.46 2.11 2.61
N ASP A 181 -25.69 3.14 2.28
CA ASP A 181 -25.60 4.37 3.09
C ASP A 181 -26.94 5.13 3.12
N ARG A 182 -27.67 5.17 1.99
CA ARG A 182 -29.02 5.76 1.91
C ARG A 182 -30.08 5.00 2.70
N LEU A 183 -29.90 3.68 2.84
CA LEU A 183 -30.79 2.82 3.61
C LEU A 183 -30.46 2.84 5.10
N LYS A 184 -29.18 3.01 5.47
CA LYS A 184 -28.72 3.16 6.86
C LYS A 184 -29.05 4.51 7.47
N SER A 185 -29.18 5.58 6.67
CA SER A 185 -29.56 6.92 7.14
C SER A 185 -31.07 7.04 7.48
N GLN A 186 -31.63 5.99 8.09
CA GLN A 186 -32.98 5.94 8.64
C GLN A 186 -32.98 6.19 10.14
#